data_AF-A0A5C6AUC6-F1
#
_entry.id   AF-A0A5C6AUC6-F1
#
_cell.length_a   1.000
_cell.length_b   1.000
_cell.length_c   1.000
_cell.angle_alpha   90.00
_cell.angle_beta   90.00
_cell.angle_gamma   90.00
#
_symmetry.space_group_name_H-M   'P 1'
#
loop_
_entity.id
_entity.type
_entity.pdbx_description
1 polymer ?
#
loop_
_entity_poly.entity_id
_entity_poly.type
_entity_poly.pdbx_seq_one_letter_code
_entity_poly.pdbx_strand_id
1 'polypeptide(L)'
;MNLDGRSVVPALTAEYDIDFNSQQEGKSDTRITYAVITSRSHHPGSVNVLLMYGSARSVAERIDLNVWRSLGTCHGDEVTGEFSDVRRTIAI
;
A
#
# COMPACT_ATOMS: atom_id res chain seq x y z
N MET A 1 -4.27 16.30 2.17
CA MET A 1 -4.29 14.83 2.14
C MET A 1 -3.89 14.38 3.53
N ASN A 2 -4.82 13.78 4.27
CA ASN A 2 -4.47 13.14 5.54
C ASN A 2 -3.65 11.88 5.21
N LEU A 3 -2.82 11.41 6.14
CA LEU A 3 -1.89 10.29 5.91
C LEU A 3 -2.61 8.93 5.70
N ASP A 4 -3.94 8.92 5.81
CA ASP A 4 -4.84 7.76 5.72
C ASP A 4 -5.47 7.57 4.31
N GLY A 5 -5.05 8.37 3.31
CA GLY A 5 -5.58 8.27 1.94
C GLY A 5 -6.96 8.90 1.74
N ARG A 6 -7.55 9.49 2.79
CA ARG A 6 -8.83 10.19 2.70
C ARG A 6 -8.61 11.67 2.41
N SER A 7 -9.32 12.20 1.42
CA SER A 7 -9.29 13.61 1.08
C SER A 7 -10.68 14.20 1.08
N VAL A 8 -10.83 15.32 1.77
CA VAL A 8 -12.01 16.17 1.67
C VAL A 8 -11.85 17.01 0.40
N VAL A 9 -12.75 16.84 -0.57
CA VAL A 9 -12.75 17.65 -1.79
C VAL A 9 -13.53 18.94 -1.50
N PRO A 10 -12.93 20.14 -1.61
CA PRO A 10 -13.55 21.38 -1.10
C PRO A 10 -14.95 21.72 -1.65
N ALA A 11 -15.32 21.17 -2.81
CA ALA A 11 -16.64 21.36 -3.44
C ALA A 11 -17.71 20.36 -2.95
N LEU A 12 -17.36 19.37 -2.13
CA LEU A 12 -18.25 18.30 -1.69
C LEU A 12 -18.00 18.01 -0.19
N THR A 13 -19.05 18.01 0.63
CA THR A 13 -18.96 17.74 2.08
C THR A 13 -18.80 16.27 2.45
N ALA A 14 -18.33 15.43 1.51
CA ALA A 14 -18.15 13.99 1.71
C ALA A 14 -16.67 13.62 1.72
N GLU A 15 -16.29 12.68 2.59
CA GLU A 15 -14.97 12.04 2.52
C GLU A 15 -14.91 11.13 1.30
N TYR A 16 -13.86 11.30 0.50
CA TYR A 16 -13.58 10.42 -0.63
C TYR A 16 -12.28 9.67 -0.42
N ASP A 17 -12.34 8.41 -0.83
CA ASP A 17 -11.23 7.49 -0.87
C ASP A 17 -10.55 7.58 -2.25
N ILE A 18 -9.45 8.33 -2.33
CA ILE A 18 -8.83 8.73 -3.59
C ILE A 18 -7.34 8.40 -3.60
N ASP A 19 -6.86 8.05 -4.79
CA ASP A 19 -5.42 7.98 -5.06
C ASP A 19 -4.92 9.34 -5.55
N PHE A 20 -3.65 9.65 -5.24
CA PHE A 20 -3.01 10.89 -5.69
C PHE A 20 -2.04 10.62 -6.82
N ASN A 21 -2.09 11.50 -7.82
CA ASN A 21 -1.08 11.57 -8.86
C ASN A 21 -0.67 13.02 -9.09
N SER A 22 0.63 13.33 -9.08
CA SER A 22 1.16 14.68 -9.20
C SER A 22 0.88 15.32 -10.57
N GLN A 23 0.67 14.51 -11.59
CA GLN A 23 0.24 14.91 -12.92
C GLN A 23 -0.45 13.74 -13.63
N GLN A 24 -1.34 14.02 -14.59
CA GLN A 24 -1.90 12.97 -15.44
C GLN A 24 -0.77 12.26 -16.20
N GLU A 25 -0.83 10.92 -16.29
CA GLU A 25 0.14 10.15 -17.08
C GLU A 25 0.19 10.63 -18.54
N GLY A 26 1.41 10.64 -19.12
CA GLY A 26 1.63 11.01 -20.51
C GLY A 26 1.52 12.51 -20.82
N LYS A 27 1.32 13.38 -19.82
CA LYS A 27 1.27 14.85 -20.02
C LYS A 27 2.62 15.54 -20.15
N SER A 28 3.71 14.87 -19.79
CA SER A 28 5.06 15.43 -19.87
C SER A 28 6.07 14.33 -20.13
N ASP A 29 6.93 14.55 -21.13
CA ASP A 29 8.00 13.61 -21.49
C ASP A 29 9.26 13.76 -20.60
N THR A 30 9.32 14.83 -19.80
CA THR A 30 10.52 15.20 -19.04
C THR A 30 10.29 15.33 -17.53
N ARG A 31 9.04 15.45 -17.07
CA ARG A 31 8.73 15.55 -15.64
C ARG A 31 8.42 14.17 -15.07
N ILE A 32 9.07 13.86 -13.95
CA ILE A 32 8.77 12.66 -13.16
C ILE A 32 7.36 12.79 -12.55
N THR A 33 6.61 11.71 -12.66
CA THR A 33 5.29 11.56 -12.03
C THR A 33 5.46 10.91 -10.66
N TYR A 34 4.86 11.49 -9.63
CA TYR A 34 4.79 10.89 -8.30
C TYR A 34 3.34 10.50 -8.00
N ALA A 35 3.13 9.25 -7.60
CA ALA A 35 1.82 8.74 -7.25
C ALA A 35 1.83 8.15 -5.83
N VAL A 36 0.71 8.32 -5.14
CA VAL A 36 0.39 7.61 -3.89
C VAL A 36 -0.83 6.77 -4.18
N ILE A 37 -0.59 5.49 -4.46
CA ILE A 37 -1.62 4.47 -4.67
C ILE A 37 -1.66 3.63 -3.39
N THR A 38 -2.80 3.63 -2.70
CA THR A 38 -2.93 2.90 -1.43
C THR A 38 -3.56 1.52 -1.64
N SER A 39 -3.17 0.53 -0.85
CA SER A 39 -3.86 -0.77 -0.82
C SER A 39 -5.14 -0.63 0.01
N ARG A 40 -6.27 -1.09 -0.54
CA ARG A 40 -7.60 -0.84 0.03
C ARG A 40 -8.45 -2.11 0.09
N SER A 41 -9.13 -2.31 1.21
CA SER A 41 -10.09 -3.39 1.42
C SER A 41 -11.22 -2.89 2.30
N HIS A 42 -12.45 -3.21 1.93
CA HIS A 42 -13.64 -2.93 2.73
C HIS A 42 -13.93 -4.03 3.76
N HIS A 43 -13.06 -5.04 3.84
CA HIS A 43 -13.10 -6.05 4.88
C HIS A 43 -12.33 -5.58 6.11
N PRO A 44 -12.88 -5.74 7.33
CA PRO A 44 -12.18 -5.38 8.55
C PRO A 44 -10.85 -6.13 8.71
N GLY A 45 -9.80 -5.39 9.08
CA GLY A 45 -8.55 -5.97 9.57
C GLY A 45 -7.62 -6.62 8.53
N SER A 46 -7.97 -6.64 7.24
CA SER A 46 -7.09 -7.21 6.21
C SER A 46 -7.32 -6.68 4.80
N VAL A 47 -6.27 -6.77 3.96
CA VAL A 47 -6.31 -6.50 2.53
C VAL A 47 -5.83 -7.72 1.75
N ASN A 48 -6.50 -8.04 0.64
CA ASN A 48 -6.05 -9.09 -0.27
C ASN A 48 -5.07 -8.50 -1.29
N VAL A 49 -3.91 -9.13 -1.43
CA VAL A 49 -2.87 -8.75 -2.38
C VAL A 49 -2.61 -9.88 -3.37
N LEU A 50 -2.39 -9.52 -4.63
CA LEU A 50 -1.90 -10.42 -5.66
C LEU A 50 -0.40 -10.20 -5.83
N LEU A 51 0.38 -11.27 -5.68
CA LEU A 51 1.83 -11.23 -5.87
C LEU A 51 2.16 -11.46 -7.35
N MET A 52 3.31 -10.97 -7.83
CA MET A 52 3.67 -11.06 -9.25
C MET A 52 3.75 -12.49 -9.79
N TYR A 53 3.96 -13.48 -8.91
CA TYR A 53 3.96 -14.90 -9.25
C TYR A 53 2.55 -15.52 -9.26
N GLY A 54 1.49 -14.71 -9.18
CA GLY A 54 0.10 -15.11 -9.39
C GLY A 54 -0.65 -15.62 -8.16
N SER A 55 0.00 -15.76 -6.99
CA SER A 55 -0.73 -16.13 -5.77
C SER A 55 -1.41 -14.94 -5.12
N ALA A 56 -2.63 -15.14 -4.63
CA ALA A 56 -3.31 -14.21 -3.74
C ALA A 56 -3.01 -14.53 -2.26
N ARG A 57 -2.75 -13.51 -1.45
CA ARG A 57 -2.58 -13.61 0.00
C ARG A 57 -3.38 -12.53 0.72
N SER A 58 -3.84 -12.84 1.93
CA SER A 58 -4.41 -11.83 2.84
C SER A 58 -3.29 -11.26 3.70
N VAL A 59 -3.27 -9.94 3.84
CA VAL A 59 -2.31 -9.19 4.66
C VAL A 59 -3.08 -8.48 5.75
N ALA A 60 -2.60 -8.58 7.00
CA ALA A 60 -3.25 -7.93 8.13
C ALA A 60 -3.19 -6.39 8.01
N GLU A 61 -4.06 -5.69 8.74
CA GLU A 61 -4.05 -4.22 8.87
C GLU A 61 -2.71 -3.65 9.38
N ARG A 62 -1.88 -4.52 9.99
CA ARG A 62 -0.56 -4.21 10.50
C ARG A 62 0.43 -5.23 9.94
N ILE A 63 1.50 -4.72 9.35
CA ILE A 63 2.61 -5.51 8.82
C ILE A 63 3.91 -4.75 9.06
N ASP A 64 5.02 -5.47 9.26
CA ASP A 64 6.34 -4.86 9.31
C ASP A 64 6.68 -4.18 7.97
N LEU A 65 7.16 -2.95 8.03
CA LEU A 65 7.42 -2.13 6.84
C LEU A 65 8.49 -2.73 5.94
N ASN A 66 9.47 -3.47 6.49
CA ASN A 66 10.49 -4.12 5.67
C ASN A 66 9.90 -5.31 4.92
N VAL A 67 9.01 -6.08 5.56
CA VAL A 67 8.26 -7.16 4.91
C VAL A 67 7.38 -6.58 3.79
N TRP A 68 6.63 -5.51 4.05
CA TRP A 68 5.80 -4.88 3.01
C TRP A 68 6.62 -4.42 1.79
N ARG A 69 7.79 -3.80 2.02
CA ARG A 69 8.66 -3.34 0.94
C ARG A 69 9.33 -4.48 0.18
N SER A 70 9.69 -5.57 0.86
CA SER A 70 10.28 -6.74 0.21
C SER A 70 9.28 -7.51 -0.66
N LEU A 71 7.97 -7.21 -0.62
CA LEU A 71 6.99 -7.80 -1.53
C LEU A 71 6.99 -7.15 -2.92
N GLY A 72 7.49 -5.91 -3.01
CA GLY A 72 7.50 -5.14 -4.26
C GLY A 72 8.79 -5.30 -5.08
N THR A 73 9.73 -6.09 -4.59
CA THR A 73 11.01 -6.35 -5.25
C THR A 73 10.88 -7.48 -6.27
N CYS A 74 11.61 -7.37 -7.38
CA CYS A 74 11.53 -8.30 -8.49
C CYS A 74 12.63 -9.37 -8.51
N HIS A 75 13.59 -9.35 -7.56
CA HIS A 75 14.71 -10.30 -7.58
C HIS A 75 14.32 -11.69 -7.06
N GLY A 76 13.14 -11.86 -6.46
CA GLY A 76 12.51 -13.18 -6.24
C GLY A 76 13.08 -14.00 -5.07
N ASP A 77 14.21 -13.58 -4.52
CA ASP A 77 14.90 -14.23 -3.38
C ASP A 77 14.89 -13.36 -2.10
N GLU A 78 14.04 -12.34 -2.03
CA GLU A 78 13.89 -11.60 -0.78
C GLU A 78 13.23 -12.48 0.29
N VAL A 79 13.83 -12.51 1.47
CA VAL A 79 13.24 -13.16 2.64
C VAL A 79 12.00 -12.38 3.05
N THR A 80 10.84 -12.84 2.60
CA THR A 80 9.55 -12.30 3.03
C THR A 80 9.22 -12.87 4.41
N GLY A 81 9.06 -11.98 5.39
CA GLY A 81 8.59 -12.35 6.73
C GLY A 81 7.10 -12.75 6.72
N GLU A 82 6.59 -13.06 7.90
CA GLU A 82 5.16 -13.33 8.09
C GLU A 82 4.30 -12.08 7.83
N PHE A 83 3.24 -12.24 7.03
CA PHE A 83 2.33 -11.15 6.61
C PHE A 83 1.36 -10.74 7.74
N SER A 84 1.45 -11.42 8.88
CA SER A 84 0.61 -11.25 10.07
C SER A 84 1.41 -10.88 11.31
N ASP A 85 2.75 -10.80 11.24
CA ASP A 85 3.55 -10.69 12.45
C ASP A 85 3.70 -9.24 12.93
N VAL A 86 3.32 -9.03 14.18
CA VAL A 86 3.56 -7.81 14.95
C VAL A 86 4.52 -8.22 16.06
N ARG A 87 5.82 -8.00 15.83
CA ARG A 87 6.94 -8.15 16.79
C ARG A 87 6.68 -9.14 17.93
N ARG A 88 7.20 -10.37 17.80
CA ARG A 88 7.47 -11.21 18.98
C ARG A 88 8.36 -10.43 19.94
N THR A 89 7.78 -10.02 21.07
CA THR A 89 8.51 -9.43 22.19
C THR A 89 9.57 -10.43 22.62
N ILE A 90 10.85 -10.05 22.52
CA ILE A 90 11.93 -10.82 23.12
C ILE A 90 11.86 -10.58 24.62
N ALA A 91 11.50 -11.60 25.38
CA ALA A 91 11.71 -11.61 26.81
C ALA A 91 13.20 -11.89 27.05
N ILE A 92 13.89 -10.93 27.68
CA ILE A 92 15.10 -11.16 28.46
C ILE A 92 14.71 -11.35 29.91
#